data_AF-A0A7W7DE44-F1
#
_entry.id   AF-A0A7W7DE44-F1
#
_cell.length_a   1.000
_cell.length_b   1.000
_cell.length_c   1.000
_cell.angle_alpha   90.00
_cell.angle_beta   90.00
_cell.angle_gamma   90.00
#
_symmetry.space_group_name_H-M   'P 1'
#
loop_
_entity.id
_entity.type
_entity.pdbx_description
1 polymer ?
#
loop_
_entity_poly.entity_id
_entity_poly.type
_entity_poly.pdbx_seq_one_letter_code
_entity_poly.pdbx_strand_id
1 'polypeptide(L)'
;MRTTETPEEARTGDARRGPGRRFAAAGAFLLVAMICAQVVTGLLPEDVRMTTLVVVLFAGCALAYAAAGHGPARAAGAFAAAAAVGYAAEWIGIRTGLPFGDYRYGGLLWPSPGGVPLIVALAWAGMGLAAWAVACRIVPGRSRRRAAARAATGALALTAWDLFLDPQMTRLGLWEWADAGPYRGVPLSNFAGWLVVSLLVMVVIGAVAGEPVRGGGLVALYTVMAVMETVAFAAVFRPPDPLVAAVGGAAMGTFALLAWRRRWRR
;
A
#
# COMPACT_ATOMS: atom_id res chain seq x y z
N MET A 1 49.35 23.28 -5.89
CA MET A 1 49.18 22.40 -4.71
C MET A 1 47.98 21.49 -5.00
N ARG A 2 48.21 20.30 -5.55
CA ARG A 2 47.15 19.30 -5.82
C ARG A 2 47.01 18.45 -4.56
N THR A 3 45.90 18.57 -3.86
CA THR A 3 45.53 17.67 -2.76
C THR A 3 45.26 16.29 -3.33
N THR A 4 46.21 15.37 -3.19
CA THR A 4 46.03 13.95 -3.44
C THR A 4 45.17 13.37 -2.34
N GLU A 5 43.89 13.12 -2.62
CA GLU A 5 43.04 12.30 -1.75
C GLU A 5 43.68 10.93 -1.59
N THR A 6 43.76 10.46 -0.35
CA THR A 6 44.35 9.14 -0.07
C THR A 6 43.42 8.02 -0.57
N PRO A 7 43.95 6.88 -1.06
CA PRO A 7 43.13 5.75 -1.51
C PRO A 7 42.13 5.22 -0.45
N GLU A 8 42.39 5.52 0.82
CA GLU A 8 41.56 5.16 1.98
C GLU A 8 40.34 6.09 2.15
N GLU A 9 40.46 7.38 1.82
CA GLU A 9 39.35 8.34 1.77
C GLU A 9 38.41 8.06 0.59
N ALA A 10 38.95 7.62 -0.56
CA ALA A 10 38.14 7.18 -1.70
C ALA A 10 37.36 5.88 -1.40
N ARG A 11 37.94 4.94 -0.65
CA ARG A 11 37.27 3.68 -0.25
C ARG A 11 36.21 3.87 0.84
N THR A 12 36.41 4.83 1.76
CA THR A 12 35.41 5.15 2.80
C THR A 12 34.26 6.00 2.26
N GLY A 13 34.50 6.80 1.21
CA GLY A 13 33.47 7.54 0.48
C GLY A 13 32.51 6.64 -0.33
N ASP A 14 33.00 5.52 -0.88
CA ASP A 14 32.19 4.59 -1.68
C ASP A 14 31.43 3.56 -0.80
N ALA A 15 32.03 3.11 0.31
CA ALA A 15 31.37 2.22 1.27
C ALA A 15 30.18 2.86 2.02
N ARG A 16 30.15 4.20 2.14
CA ARG A 16 29.01 4.96 2.68
C ARG A 16 27.89 5.24 1.65
N ARG A 17 28.09 4.88 0.38
CA ARG A 17 27.05 4.90 -0.68
C ARG A 17 26.23 3.61 -0.66
N GLY A 18 25.82 3.21 0.55
CA GLY A 18 25.44 1.84 0.88
C GLY A 18 24.20 1.26 0.16
N PRO A 19 23.90 -0.04 0.41
CA PRO A 19 22.82 -0.80 -0.20
C PRO A 19 21.45 -0.08 -0.21
N GLY A 20 21.16 0.73 0.82
CA GLY A 20 19.93 1.51 0.91
C GLY A 20 19.70 2.50 -0.23
N ARG A 21 20.76 3.10 -0.82
CA ARG A 21 20.61 4.02 -1.97
C ARG A 21 20.16 3.29 -3.23
N ARG A 22 20.67 2.06 -3.45
CA ARG A 22 20.28 1.22 -4.60
C ARG A 22 18.81 0.82 -4.50
N PHE A 23 18.36 0.40 -3.31
CA PHE A 23 16.94 0.09 -3.08
C PHE A 23 16.03 1.32 -3.21
N ALA A 24 16.46 2.49 -2.74
CA ALA A 24 15.70 3.72 -2.92
C ALA A 24 15.58 4.13 -4.41
N ALA A 25 16.65 3.99 -5.19
CA ALA A 25 16.63 4.24 -6.63
C ALA A 25 15.73 3.24 -7.37
N ALA A 26 15.81 1.94 -7.03
CA ALA A 26 14.91 0.92 -7.56
C ALA A 26 13.44 1.22 -7.21
N GLY A 27 13.16 1.62 -5.96
CA GLY A 27 11.82 2.03 -5.54
C GLY A 27 11.30 3.23 -6.33
N ALA A 28 12.14 4.24 -6.60
CA ALA A 28 11.77 5.39 -7.42
C ALA A 28 11.50 5.01 -8.88
N PHE A 29 12.33 4.16 -9.47
CA PHE A 29 12.09 3.63 -10.81
C PHE A 29 10.76 2.87 -10.89
N LEU A 30 10.51 1.97 -9.94
CA LEU A 30 9.27 1.20 -9.88
C LEU A 30 8.04 2.09 -9.63
N LEU A 31 8.18 3.17 -8.85
CA LEU A 31 7.12 4.15 -8.65
C LEU A 31 6.76 4.85 -9.96
N VAL A 32 7.75 5.32 -10.72
CA VAL A 32 7.53 5.95 -12.03
C VAL A 32 6.90 4.96 -13.00
N ALA A 33 7.43 3.73 -13.08
CA ALA A 33 6.87 2.69 -13.93
C ALA A 33 5.41 2.36 -13.56
N MET A 34 5.09 2.29 -12.26
CA MET A 34 3.72 2.09 -11.76
C MET A 34 2.80 3.24 -12.17
N ILE A 35 3.24 4.50 -12.03
CA ILE A 35 2.46 5.67 -12.46
C ILE A 35 2.19 5.62 -13.96
N CYS A 36 3.22 5.34 -14.78
CA CYS A 36 3.04 5.18 -16.22
C CYS A 36 2.05 4.06 -16.56
N ALA A 37 2.14 2.91 -15.89
CA ALA A 37 1.21 1.80 -16.08
C ALA A 37 -0.23 2.18 -15.69
N GLN A 38 -0.44 2.93 -14.60
CA GLN A 38 -1.75 3.43 -14.21
C GLN A 38 -2.33 4.41 -15.24
N VAL A 39 -1.52 5.33 -15.76
CA VAL A 39 -1.93 6.26 -16.82
C VAL A 39 -2.32 5.49 -18.08
N VAL A 40 -1.52 4.52 -18.51
CA VAL A 40 -1.82 3.68 -19.69
C VAL A 40 -3.11 2.90 -19.47
N THR A 41 -3.31 2.32 -18.28
CA THR A 41 -4.56 1.60 -17.94
C THR A 41 -5.78 2.51 -18.03
N GLY A 42 -5.64 3.78 -17.61
CA GLY A 42 -6.71 4.77 -17.74
C GLY A 42 -7.03 5.16 -19.18
N LEU A 43 -6.05 5.09 -20.09
CA LEU A 43 -6.22 5.38 -21.51
C LEU A 43 -6.73 4.15 -22.30
N LEU A 44 -6.43 2.94 -21.83
CA LEU A 44 -6.76 1.66 -22.48
C LEU A 44 -7.42 0.71 -21.45
N PRO A 45 -8.68 0.94 -21.07
CA PRO A 45 -9.29 0.32 -19.88
C PRO A 45 -9.69 -1.17 -20.00
N GLU A 46 -9.34 -1.88 -21.08
CA GLU A 46 -9.91 -3.21 -21.36
C GLU A 46 -9.04 -4.41 -20.95
N ASP A 47 -7.80 -4.22 -20.47
CA ASP A 47 -6.89 -5.34 -20.17
C ASP A 47 -6.61 -5.54 -18.67
N VAL A 48 -7.20 -6.58 -18.07
CA VAL A 48 -6.96 -7.02 -16.68
C VAL A 48 -5.47 -7.28 -16.39
N ARG A 49 -4.66 -7.62 -17.41
CA ARG A 49 -3.22 -7.79 -17.24
C ARG A 49 -2.55 -6.50 -16.76
N MET A 50 -3.09 -5.34 -17.13
CA MET A 50 -2.57 -4.05 -16.70
C MET A 50 -2.81 -3.82 -15.21
N THR A 51 -3.97 -4.25 -14.67
CA THR A 51 -4.23 -4.23 -13.23
C THR A 51 -3.20 -5.09 -12.48
N THR A 52 -2.95 -6.31 -12.95
CA THR A 52 -1.95 -7.20 -12.35
C THR A 52 -0.55 -6.57 -12.40
N LEU A 53 -0.16 -5.98 -13.54
CA LEU A 53 1.13 -5.29 -13.68
C LEU A 53 1.25 -4.12 -12.69
N VAL A 54 0.23 -3.29 -12.56
CA VAL A 54 0.21 -2.16 -11.62
C VAL A 54 0.43 -2.65 -10.18
N VAL A 55 -0.26 -3.72 -9.76
CA VAL A 55 -0.11 -4.25 -8.40
C VAL A 55 1.27 -4.88 -8.17
N VAL A 56 1.86 -5.56 -9.17
CA VAL A 56 3.23 -6.09 -9.06
C VAL A 56 4.25 -4.96 -8.92
N LEU A 57 4.13 -3.90 -9.75
CA LEU A 57 5.01 -2.73 -9.68
C LEU A 57 4.85 -2.00 -8.35
N PHE A 58 3.61 -1.84 -7.88
CA PHE A 58 3.26 -1.27 -6.59
C PHE A 58 3.90 -2.04 -5.43
N ALA A 59 3.71 -3.36 -5.38
CA ALA A 59 4.25 -4.23 -4.36
C ALA A 59 5.79 -4.24 -4.36
N GLY A 60 6.40 -4.30 -5.55
CA GLY A 60 7.85 -4.19 -5.72
C GLY A 60 8.39 -2.83 -5.25
N CYS A 61 7.70 -1.74 -5.56
CA CYS A 61 8.03 -0.39 -5.11
C CYS A 61 7.99 -0.30 -3.58
N ALA A 62 6.92 -0.79 -2.96
CA ALA A 62 6.78 -0.83 -1.50
C ALA A 62 7.91 -1.63 -0.85
N LEU A 63 8.20 -2.83 -1.36
CA LEU A 63 9.28 -3.68 -0.86
C LEU A 63 10.65 -3.03 -1.01
N ALA A 64 10.93 -2.40 -2.17
CA ALA A 64 12.19 -1.70 -2.41
C ALA A 64 12.38 -0.52 -1.45
N TYR A 65 11.35 0.32 -1.25
CA TYR A 65 11.43 1.40 -0.27
C TYR A 65 11.52 0.91 1.18
N ALA A 66 10.84 -0.18 1.51
CA ALA A 66 10.98 -0.81 2.82
C ALA A 66 12.40 -1.36 3.03
N ALA A 67 12.99 -2.01 2.03
CA ALA A 67 14.36 -2.50 2.08
C ALA A 67 15.37 -1.36 2.25
N ALA A 68 15.13 -0.21 1.62
CA ALA A 68 15.94 0.99 1.81
C ALA A 68 15.89 1.54 3.25
N GLY A 69 14.72 1.44 3.92
CA GLY A 69 14.50 2.00 5.26
C GLY A 69 14.69 1.03 6.43
N HIS A 70 14.56 -0.28 6.23
CA HIS A 70 14.61 -1.28 7.31
C HIS A 70 15.71 -2.33 7.10
N GLY A 71 16.35 -2.34 5.93
CA GLY A 71 17.18 -3.43 5.45
C GLY A 71 16.35 -4.53 4.77
N PRO A 72 16.93 -5.27 3.82
CA PRO A 72 16.19 -6.20 2.96
C PRO A 72 15.55 -7.36 3.74
N ALA A 73 16.22 -7.90 4.76
CA ALA A 73 15.68 -9.02 5.54
C ALA A 73 14.42 -8.64 6.33
N ARG A 74 14.44 -7.50 7.03
CA ARG A 74 13.27 -7.00 7.78
C ARG A 74 12.13 -6.59 6.83
N ALA A 75 12.47 -5.96 5.71
CA ALA A 75 11.49 -5.59 4.70
C ALA A 75 10.79 -6.81 4.10
N ALA A 76 11.55 -7.83 3.69
CA ALA A 76 11.00 -9.08 3.17
C ALA A 76 10.16 -9.82 4.22
N GLY A 77 10.64 -9.88 5.47
CA GLY A 77 9.89 -10.49 6.57
C GLY A 77 8.56 -9.79 6.85
N ALA A 78 8.55 -8.46 6.89
CA ALA A 78 7.33 -7.68 7.13
C ALA A 78 6.36 -7.76 5.95
N PHE A 79 6.88 -7.72 4.72
CA PHE A 79 6.10 -7.91 3.50
C PHE A 79 5.43 -9.30 3.49
N ALA A 80 6.19 -10.36 3.74
CA ALA A 80 5.68 -11.72 3.78
C ALA A 80 4.65 -11.93 4.90
N ALA A 81 4.91 -11.39 6.09
CA ALA A 81 3.96 -11.45 7.20
C ALA A 81 2.65 -10.73 6.89
N ALA A 82 2.71 -9.53 6.30
CA ALA A 82 1.53 -8.78 5.89
C ALA A 82 0.74 -9.50 4.77
N ALA A 83 1.45 -10.04 3.77
CA ALA A 83 0.85 -10.83 2.70
C ALA A 83 0.14 -12.08 3.25
N ALA A 84 0.77 -12.78 4.19
CA ALA A 84 0.20 -13.98 4.81
C ALA A 84 -1.05 -13.66 5.64
N VAL A 85 -1.03 -12.58 6.44
CA VAL A 85 -2.20 -12.13 7.22
C VAL A 85 -3.35 -11.73 6.30
N GLY A 86 -3.08 -10.92 5.27
CA GLY A 86 -4.10 -10.52 4.30
C GLY A 86 -4.68 -11.73 3.56
N TYR A 87 -3.82 -12.59 3.01
CA TYR A 87 -4.25 -13.80 2.31
C TYR A 87 -5.06 -14.74 3.21
N ALA A 88 -4.65 -14.94 4.46
CA ALA A 88 -5.41 -15.76 5.40
C ALA A 88 -6.80 -15.15 5.69
N ALA A 89 -6.89 -13.83 5.87
CA ALA A 89 -8.16 -13.15 6.08
C ALA A 89 -9.09 -13.30 4.86
N GLU A 90 -8.58 -13.10 3.64
CA GLU A 90 -9.32 -13.33 2.39
C GLU A 90 -9.78 -14.79 2.26
N TRP A 91 -8.91 -15.73 2.59
CA TRP A 91 -9.19 -17.17 2.51
C TRP A 91 -10.30 -17.58 3.50
N ILE A 92 -10.31 -16.99 4.70
CA ILE A 92 -11.40 -17.16 5.66
C ILE A 92 -12.66 -16.44 5.15
N GLY A 93 -12.52 -15.23 4.60
CA GLY A 93 -13.59 -14.40 4.05
C GLY A 93 -14.44 -15.14 3.02
N ILE A 94 -13.81 -15.65 1.96
CA ILE A 94 -14.53 -16.35 0.89
C ILE A 94 -15.21 -17.66 1.32
N ARG A 95 -14.89 -18.20 2.51
CA ARG A 95 -15.46 -19.45 3.04
C ARG A 95 -16.52 -19.24 4.10
N THR A 96 -16.45 -18.14 4.83
CA THR A 96 -17.24 -17.93 6.06
C THR A 96 -18.07 -16.66 6.01
N GLY A 97 -17.83 -15.77 5.04
CA GLY A 97 -18.38 -14.43 5.03
C GLY A 97 -17.75 -13.49 6.07
N LEU A 98 -16.83 -13.96 6.91
CA LEU A 98 -16.17 -13.15 7.93
C LEU A 98 -14.70 -12.89 7.55
N PRO A 99 -14.17 -11.66 7.73
CA PRO A 99 -14.83 -10.52 8.35
C PRO A 99 -15.54 -9.57 7.35
N PHE A 100 -15.44 -9.82 6.05
CA PHE A 100 -15.80 -8.84 5.01
C PHE A 100 -17.28 -8.82 4.63
N GLY A 101 -18.00 -9.92 4.82
CA GLY A 101 -19.28 -10.21 4.18
C GLY A 101 -19.10 -11.31 3.12
N ASP A 102 -20.20 -11.76 2.54
CA ASP A 102 -20.18 -12.79 1.49
C ASP A 102 -19.85 -12.19 0.12
N TYR A 103 -18.78 -12.68 -0.50
CA TYR A 103 -18.33 -12.27 -1.83
C TYR A 103 -17.63 -13.42 -2.56
N ARG A 104 -17.51 -13.28 -3.88
CA ARG A 104 -16.80 -14.23 -4.75
C ARG A 104 -15.85 -13.51 -5.69
N TYR A 105 -14.69 -14.09 -5.92
CA TYR A 105 -13.76 -13.63 -6.95
C TYR A 105 -14.25 -14.03 -8.35
N GLY A 106 -14.18 -13.10 -9.32
CA GLY A 106 -14.66 -13.28 -10.70
C GLY A 106 -13.77 -14.16 -11.58
N GLY A 107 -12.67 -14.72 -11.06
CA GLY A 107 -11.78 -15.65 -11.77
C GLY A 107 -10.77 -15.00 -12.74
N LEU A 108 -10.84 -13.69 -12.95
CA LEU A 108 -9.94 -12.94 -13.84
C LEU A 108 -8.53 -12.76 -13.26
N LEU A 109 -8.38 -12.82 -11.94
CA LEU A 109 -7.11 -12.67 -11.25
C LEU A 109 -6.46 -14.05 -11.01
N TRP A 110 -5.39 -14.33 -11.74
CA TRP A 110 -4.63 -15.57 -11.64
C TRP A 110 -3.16 -15.28 -11.26
N PRO A 111 -2.50 -16.14 -10.46
CA PRO A 111 -2.98 -17.39 -9.85
C PRO A 111 -3.79 -17.18 -8.57
N SER A 112 -4.76 -18.07 -8.33
CA SER A 112 -5.70 -18.03 -7.19
C SER A 112 -5.72 -19.34 -6.39
N PRO A 113 -4.58 -19.75 -5.79
CA PRO A 113 -4.56 -20.95 -4.94
C PRO A 113 -5.60 -20.81 -3.83
N GLY A 114 -6.30 -21.89 -3.52
CA GLY A 114 -7.33 -21.89 -2.46
C GLY A 114 -8.50 -20.93 -2.69
N GLY A 115 -8.69 -20.39 -3.90
CA GLY A 115 -9.76 -19.47 -4.28
C GLY A 115 -9.44 -17.98 -4.11
N VAL A 116 -8.26 -17.63 -3.57
CA VAL A 116 -7.85 -16.24 -3.33
C VAL A 116 -6.72 -15.86 -4.28
N PRO A 117 -6.85 -14.80 -5.09
CA PRO A 117 -5.78 -14.36 -5.98
C PRO A 117 -4.54 -13.89 -5.21
N LEU A 118 -3.35 -14.39 -5.57
CA LEU A 118 -2.09 -14.00 -4.91
C LEU A 118 -1.81 -12.50 -5.04
N ILE A 119 -2.29 -11.87 -6.10
CA ILE A 119 -2.12 -10.43 -6.32
C ILE A 119 -2.78 -9.59 -5.22
N VAL A 120 -3.86 -10.08 -4.60
CA VAL A 120 -4.53 -9.41 -3.47
C VAL A 120 -3.65 -9.47 -2.22
N ALA A 121 -2.95 -10.58 -1.99
CA ALA A 121 -1.97 -10.68 -0.90
C ALA A 121 -0.82 -9.67 -1.07
N LEU A 122 -0.37 -9.46 -2.32
CA LEU A 122 0.65 -8.45 -2.64
C LEU A 122 0.14 -7.02 -2.42
N ALA A 123 -1.12 -6.75 -2.75
CA ALA A 123 -1.78 -5.47 -2.49
C ALA A 123 -1.85 -5.17 -0.98
N TRP A 124 -2.30 -6.14 -0.16
CA TRP A 124 -2.30 -6.06 1.30
C TRP A 124 -0.90 -5.73 1.86
N ALA A 125 0.14 -6.44 1.39
CA ALA A 125 1.50 -6.21 1.86
C ALA A 125 2.07 -4.86 1.43
N GLY A 126 1.90 -4.48 0.15
CA GLY A 126 2.41 -3.23 -0.39
C GLY A 126 1.79 -2.01 0.29
N MET A 127 0.45 -1.97 0.37
CA MET A 127 -0.24 -0.86 1.02
C MET A 127 -0.08 -0.90 2.54
N GLY A 128 0.02 -2.08 3.13
CA GLY A 128 0.33 -2.24 4.55
C GLY A 128 1.65 -1.57 4.94
N LEU A 129 2.71 -1.78 4.16
CA LEU A 129 3.99 -1.10 4.38
C LEU A 129 3.90 0.42 4.20
N ALA A 130 3.15 0.87 3.18
CA ALA A 130 2.95 2.29 2.92
C ALA A 130 2.17 2.99 4.06
N ALA A 131 1.05 2.40 4.49
CA ALA A 131 0.23 2.85 5.60
C ALA A 131 0.99 2.82 6.95
N TRP A 132 1.81 1.81 7.20
CA TRP A 132 2.69 1.77 8.38
C TRP A 132 3.67 2.95 8.39
N ALA A 133 4.30 3.25 7.25
CA ALA A 133 5.22 4.38 7.14
C ALA A 133 4.52 5.74 7.38
N VAL A 134 3.31 5.91 6.85
CA VAL A 134 2.43 7.06 7.12
C VAL A 134 2.14 7.19 8.61
N ALA A 135 1.73 6.10 9.26
CA ALA A 135 1.45 6.09 10.69
C ALA A 135 2.67 6.43 11.55
N CYS A 136 3.85 5.93 11.20
CA CYS A 136 5.10 6.29 11.87
C CYS A 136 5.43 7.79 11.78
N ARG A 137 5.10 8.45 10.67
CA ARG A 137 5.28 9.91 10.52
C ARG A 137 4.28 10.71 11.35
N ILE A 138 3.04 10.25 11.42
CA ILE A 138 1.98 10.93 12.18
C ILE A 138 2.22 10.77 13.69
N VAL A 139 2.55 9.55 14.13
CA VAL A 139 2.74 9.15 15.53
C VAL A 139 4.19 8.70 15.80
N PRO A 140 5.14 9.63 15.95
CA PRO A 140 6.53 9.30 16.30
C PRO A 140 6.68 9.01 17.81
N GLY A 141 7.77 8.34 18.14
CA GLY A 141 8.15 8.01 19.52
C GLY A 141 7.91 6.55 19.87
N ARG A 142 8.67 6.03 20.84
CA ARG A 142 8.84 4.59 21.07
C ARG A 142 8.01 4.02 22.24
N SER A 143 7.15 4.81 22.87
CA SER A 143 6.37 4.32 24.01
C SER A 143 5.28 3.34 23.59
N ARG A 144 4.87 2.42 24.49
CA ARG A 144 3.80 1.44 24.21
C ARG A 144 2.50 2.12 23.75
N ARG A 145 2.13 3.24 24.38
CA ARG A 145 0.97 4.04 23.97
C ARG A 145 1.11 4.59 22.55
N ARG A 146 2.32 5.01 22.15
CA ARG A 146 2.59 5.49 20.78
C ARG A 146 2.58 4.34 19.77
N ALA A 147 3.05 3.15 20.15
CA ALA A 147 2.98 1.97 19.31
C ALA A 147 1.52 1.56 19.03
N ALA A 148 0.67 1.55 20.05
CA ALA A 148 -0.77 1.29 19.90
C ALA A 148 -1.46 2.35 19.02
N ALA A 149 -1.20 3.64 19.29
CA ALA A 149 -1.74 4.74 18.48
C ALA A 149 -1.28 4.66 17.02
N ARG A 150 -0.04 4.24 16.77
CA ARG A 150 0.49 4.03 15.41
C ARG A 150 -0.19 2.86 14.71
N ALA A 151 -0.39 1.73 15.39
CA ALA A 151 -1.12 0.61 14.82
C ALA A 151 -2.55 1.02 14.44
N ALA A 152 -3.25 1.75 15.32
CA ALA A 152 -4.58 2.28 15.05
C ALA A 152 -4.59 3.29 13.87
N THR A 153 -3.63 4.22 13.83
CA THR A 153 -3.50 5.18 12.71
C THR A 153 -3.19 4.47 11.39
N GLY A 154 -2.30 3.48 11.39
CA GLY A 154 -1.96 2.70 10.20
C GLY A 154 -3.13 1.85 9.72
N ALA A 155 -3.91 1.30 10.65
CA ALA A 155 -5.10 0.53 10.33
C ALA A 155 -6.13 1.41 9.61
N LEU A 156 -6.43 2.58 10.16
CA LEU A 156 -7.32 3.55 9.53
C LEU A 156 -6.79 4.03 8.17
N ALA A 157 -5.47 4.24 8.05
CA ALA A 157 -4.87 4.67 6.78
C ALA A 157 -4.92 3.58 5.69
N LEU A 158 -4.79 2.31 6.07
CA LEU A 158 -4.94 1.18 5.15
C LEU A 158 -6.40 0.96 4.78
N THR A 159 -7.33 0.97 5.74
CA THR A 159 -8.78 0.90 5.48
C THR A 159 -9.29 2.07 4.64
N ALA A 160 -8.68 3.26 4.75
CA ALA A 160 -9.05 4.39 3.90
C ALA A 160 -8.82 4.11 2.40
N TRP A 161 -7.91 3.19 2.05
CA TRP A 161 -7.68 2.77 0.67
C TRP A 161 -8.83 1.94 0.11
N ASP A 162 -9.50 1.17 0.97
CA ASP A 162 -10.63 0.33 0.59
C ASP A 162 -11.80 1.12 0.02
N LEU A 163 -11.96 2.38 0.45
CA LEU A 163 -12.93 3.33 -0.12
C LEU A 163 -12.71 3.58 -1.63
N PHE A 164 -11.51 3.31 -2.16
CA PHE A 164 -11.23 3.31 -3.59
C PHE A 164 -11.19 1.91 -4.18
N LEU A 165 -10.46 1.01 -3.52
CA LEU A 165 -10.15 -0.32 -4.03
C LEU A 165 -11.43 -1.08 -4.35
N ASP A 166 -12.35 -1.16 -3.40
CA ASP A 166 -13.50 -2.04 -3.50
C ASP A 166 -14.52 -1.59 -4.56
N PRO A 167 -14.88 -0.29 -4.65
CA PRO A 167 -15.65 0.23 -5.78
C PRO A 167 -14.97 0.00 -7.12
N GLN A 168 -13.64 0.10 -7.19
CA GLN A 168 -12.88 -0.15 -8.42
C GLN A 168 -12.97 -1.62 -8.83
N MET A 169 -12.77 -2.54 -7.89
CA MET A 169 -12.72 -3.97 -8.20
C MET A 169 -14.10 -4.54 -8.52
N THR A 170 -15.15 -4.06 -7.84
CA THR A 170 -16.54 -4.41 -8.16
C THR A 170 -16.91 -3.93 -9.57
N ARG A 171 -16.50 -2.70 -9.92
CA ARG A 171 -16.72 -2.15 -11.27
C ARG A 171 -16.01 -2.92 -12.36
N LEU A 172 -14.81 -3.43 -12.08
CA LEU A 172 -14.02 -4.25 -13.01
C LEU A 172 -14.46 -5.71 -13.02
N GLY A 173 -15.47 -6.10 -12.24
CA GLY A 173 -15.92 -7.48 -12.12
C GLY A 173 -14.87 -8.44 -11.55
N LEU A 174 -13.90 -7.93 -10.78
CA LEU A 174 -12.84 -8.77 -10.20
C LEU A 174 -13.35 -9.55 -8.97
N TRP A 175 -14.32 -8.98 -8.26
CA TRP A 175 -15.14 -9.69 -7.28
C TRP A 175 -16.54 -9.09 -7.23
N GLU A 176 -17.47 -9.88 -6.70
CA GLU A 176 -18.88 -9.53 -6.57
C GLU A 176 -19.37 -9.86 -5.17
N TRP A 177 -20.09 -8.93 -4.56
CA TRP A 177 -20.76 -9.10 -3.28
C TRP A 177 -22.07 -9.87 -3.45
N ALA A 178 -22.39 -10.77 -2.51
CA ALA A 178 -23.66 -11.49 -2.51
C ALA A 178 -24.84 -10.54 -2.25
N ASP A 179 -24.69 -9.68 -1.24
CA ASP A 179 -25.65 -8.63 -0.90
C ASP A 179 -25.03 -7.25 -1.15
N ALA A 180 -25.71 -6.44 -1.96
CA ALA A 180 -25.23 -5.10 -2.28
C ALA A 180 -25.30 -4.18 -1.06
N GLY A 181 -24.14 -3.66 -0.64
CA GLY A 181 -24.06 -2.66 0.41
C GLY A 181 -24.25 -1.21 -0.08
N PRO A 182 -24.34 -0.26 0.87
CA PRO A 182 -24.73 1.12 0.59
C PRO A 182 -23.65 1.94 -0.15
N TYR A 183 -22.39 1.51 -0.11
CA TYR A 183 -21.29 2.23 -0.73
C TYR A 183 -20.88 1.54 -2.03
N ARG A 184 -21.56 1.88 -3.14
CA ARG A 184 -21.28 1.29 -4.47
C ARG A 184 -21.37 -0.23 -4.50
N GLY A 185 -22.30 -0.81 -3.73
CA GLY A 185 -22.46 -2.26 -3.62
C GLY A 185 -21.60 -2.91 -2.54
N VAL A 186 -20.70 -2.15 -1.89
CA VAL A 186 -19.80 -2.66 -0.84
C VAL A 186 -20.51 -2.67 0.52
N PRO A 187 -20.61 -3.82 1.20
CA PRO A 187 -21.19 -3.95 2.54
C PRO A 187 -20.45 -3.16 3.62
N LEU A 188 -21.17 -2.69 4.64
CA LEU A 188 -20.53 -2.04 5.79
C LEU A 188 -19.66 -3.00 6.62
N SER A 189 -20.00 -4.30 6.60
CA SER A 189 -19.17 -5.35 7.19
C SER A 189 -17.77 -5.37 6.57
N ASN A 190 -17.64 -5.05 5.28
CA ASN A 190 -16.36 -5.07 4.60
C ASN A 190 -15.40 -4.03 5.19
N PHE A 191 -15.83 -2.78 5.32
CA PHE A 191 -15.01 -1.73 5.92
C PHE A 191 -14.64 -2.04 7.38
N ALA A 192 -15.55 -2.64 8.15
CA ALA A 192 -15.26 -3.08 9.52
C ALA A 192 -14.22 -4.22 9.53
N GLY A 193 -14.35 -5.19 8.62
CA GLY A 193 -13.40 -6.28 8.45
C GLY A 193 -12.03 -5.79 8.01
N TRP A 194 -11.98 -4.87 7.04
CA TRP A 194 -10.77 -4.18 6.64
C TRP A 194 -10.08 -3.49 7.81
N LEU A 195 -10.81 -2.84 8.69
CA LEU A 195 -10.21 -2.20 9.87
C LEU A 195 -9.56 -3.22 10.82
N VAL A 196 -10.23 -4.34 11.07
CA VAL A 196 -9.71 -5.43 11.92
C VAL A 196 -8.46 -6.06 11.29
N VAL A 197 -8.52 -6.44 10.02
CA VAL A 197 -7.41 -7.05 9.30
C VAL A 197 -6.25 -6.06 9.18
N SER A 198 -6.53 -4.80 8.87
CA SER A 198 -5.52 -3.75 8.80
C SER A 198 -4.81 -3.54 10.13
N LEU A 199 -5.53 -3.63 11.26
CA LEU A 199 -4.91 -3.56 12.58
C LEU A 199 -3.94 -4.72 12.81
N LEU A 200 -4.32 -5.94 12.44
CA LEU A 200 -3.43 -7.11 12.51
C LEU A 200 -2.19 -6.92 11.62
N VAL A 201 -2.38 -6.45 10.38
CA VAL A 201 -1.29 -6.11 9.45
C VAL A 201 -0.33 -5.09 10.07
N MET A 202 -0.85 -4.02 10.68
CA MET A 202 0.01 -3.02 11.34
C MET A 202 0.79 -3.60 12.52
N VAL A 203 0.16 -4.48 13.31
CA VAL A 203 0.83 -5.13 14.45
C VAL A 203 1.98 -6.01 13.97
N VAL A 204 1.76 -6.85 12.95
CA VAL A 204 2.82 -7.75 12.44
C VAL A 204 3.93 -6.97 11.73
N ILE A 205 3.61 -5.96 10.93
CA ILE A 205 4.62 -5.10 10.31
C ILE A 205 5.43 -4.38 11.41
N GLY A 206 4.76 -3.83 12.42
CA GLY A 206 5.43 -3.16 13.53
C GLY A 206 6.34 -4.08 14.33
N ALA A 207 5.95 -5.33 14.54
CA ALA A 207 6.75 -6.34 15.23
C ALA A 207 8.00 -6.75 14.42
N VAL A 208 7.88 -6.90 13.10
CA VAL A 208 8.96 -7.40 12.24
C VAL A 208 9.89 -6.28 11.74
N ALA A 209 9.32 -5.18 11.22
CA ALA A 209 10.08 -4.08 10.63
C ALA A 209 10.51 -3.02 11.67
N GLY A 210 9.74 -2.87 12.75
CA GLY A 210 9.91 -1.77 13.70
C GLY A 210 9.55 -0.40 13.12
N GLU A 211 10.07 0.67 13.72
CA GLU A 211 9.93 2.02 13.17
C GLU A 211 10.86 2.23 11.95
N PRO A 212 10.37 2.79 10.83
CA PRO A 212 11.18 3.09 9.67
C PRO A 212 12.40 3.95 9.99
N VAL A 213 13.57 3.49 9.56
CA VAL A 213 14.77 4.33 9.54
C VAL A 213 14.67 5.21 8.29
N ARG A 214 14.52 6.53 8.52
CA ARG A 214 14.67 7.62 7.55
C ARG A 214 14.39 7.28 6.06
N GLY A 215 13.24 7.70 5.54
CA GLY A 215 12.95 7.67 4.10
C GLY A 215 11.53 8.16 3.81
N GLY A 216 11.33 8.86 2.68
CA GLY A 216 10.03 9.39 2.24
C GLY A 216 9.31 8.52 1.22
N GLY A 217 9.96 7.47 0.70
CA GLY A 217 9.46 6.69 -0.45
C GLY A 217 8.11 6.01 -0.22
N LEU A 218 7.94 5.28 0.89
CA LEU A 218 6.66 4.64 1.23
C LEU A 218 5.52 5.65 1.45
N VAL A 219 5.82 6.82 2.03
CA VAL A 219 4.84 7.90 2.19
C VAL A 219 4.50 8.52 0.83
N ALA A 220 5.48 8.66 -0.06
CA ALA A 220 5.27 9.11 -1.43
C ALA A 220 4.42 8.11 -2.23
N LEU A 221 4.67 6.80 -2.09
CA LEU A 221 3.85 5.74 -2.68
C LEU A 221 2.39 5.84 -2.22
N TYR A 222 2.14 5.95 -0.91
CA TYR A 222 0.78 6.15 -0.38
C TYR A 222 0.13 7.43 -0.94
N THR A 223 0.89 8.52 -1.03
CA THR A 223 0.40 9.81 -1.56
C THR A 223 0.06 9.71 -3.04
N VAL A 224 0.90 9.04 -3.83
CA VAL A 224 0.67 8.81 -5.26
C VAL A 224 -0.60 7.99 -5.46
N MET A 225 -0.79 6.92 -4.71
CA MET A 225 -2.01 6.11 -4.78
C MET A 225 -3.25 6.95 -4.46
N ALA A 226 -3.24 7.69 -3.35
CA ALA A 226 -4.34 8.58 -2.98
C ALA A 226 -4.69 9.59 -4.09
N VAL A 227 -3.68 10.22 -4.71
CA VAL A 227 -3.90 11.20 -5.79
C VAL A 227 -4.39 10.53 -7.06
N MET A 228 -3.73 9.46 -7.50
CA MET A 228 -4.03 8.78 -8.76
C MET A 228 -5.43 8.16 -8.74
N GLU A 229 -5.85 7.55 -7.63
CA GLU A 229 -7.20 6.99 -7.49
C GLU A 229 -8.26 8.09 -7.41
N THR A 230 -7.99 9.18 -6.69
CA THR A 230 -8.88 10.36 -6.68
C THR A 230 -9.11 10.88 -8.10
N VAL A 231 -8.04 11.08 -8.86
CA VAL A 231 -8.11 11.55 -10.26
C VAL A 231 -8.80 10.51 -11.14
N ALA A 232 -8.50 9.22 -10.93
CA ALA A 232 -9.06 8.15 -11.73
C ALA A 232 -10.59 8.10 -11.62
N PHE A 233 -11.12 8.10 -10.39
CA PHE A 233 -12.57 8.14 -10.16
C PHE A 233 -13.20 9.46 -10.57
N ALA A 234 -12.53 10.60 -10.38
CA ALA A 234 -13.09 11.90 -10.74
C ALA A 234 -13.22 12.12 -12.25
N ALA A 235 -12.24 11.65 -13.04
CA ALA A 235 -12.09 12.10 -14.42
C ALA A 235 -11.70 11.03 -15.46
N VAL A 236 -11.09 9.91 -15.04
CA VAL A 236 -10.55 8.92 -15.98
C VAL A 236 -11.55 7.79 -16.24
N PHE A 237 -12.09 7.19 -15.17
CA PHE A 237 -13.03 6.08 -15.28
C PHE A 237 -14.35 6.52 -15.92
N ARG A 238 -14.92 5.66 -16.79
CA ARG A 238 -16.17 5.92 -17.54
C ARG A 238 -17.28 4.91 -17.23
N PRO A 239 -18.38 5.31 -16.55
CA PRO A 239 -18.70 6.66 -16.07
C PRO A 239 -17.83 7.12 -14.87
N PRO A 240 -17.63 8.44 -14.67
CA PRO A 240 -16.92 8.97 -13.51
C PRO A 240 -17.73 8.79 -12.22
N ASP A 241 -17.03 8.85 -11.09
CA ASP A 241 -17.57 8.65 -9.75
C ASP A 241 -17.05 9.72 -8.77
N PRO A 242 -17.68 10.91 -8.73
CA PRO A 242 -17.22 12.00 -7.87
C PRO A 242 -17.40 11.69 -6.38
N LEU A 243 -18.34 10.81 -6.01
CA LEU A 243 -18.56 10.42 -4.62
C LEU A 243 -17.38 9.61 -4.09
N VAL A 244 -16.96 8.58 -4.84
CA VAL A 244 -15.79 7.77 -4.47
C VAL A 244 -14.53 8.63 -4.49
N ALA A 245 -14.35 9.47 -5.51
CA ALA A 245 -13.24 10.43 -5.57
C ALA A 245 -13.18 11.34 -4.32
N ALA A 246 -14.31 11.92 -3.90
CA ALA A 246 -14.35 12.81 -2.76
C ALA A 246 -14.14 12.08 -1.42
N VAL A 247 -14.83 10.95 -1.21
CA VAL A 247 -14.78 10.20 0.05
C VAL A 247 -13.41 9.54 0.25
N GLY A 248 -12.94 8.77 -0.74
CA GLY A 248 -11.62 8.15 -0.69
C GLY A 248 -10.50 9.20 -0.67
N GLY A 249 -10.64 10.26 -1.47
CA GLY A 249 -9.65 11.32 -1.59
C GLY A 249 -9.50 12.12 -0.30
N ALA A 250 -10.62 12.44 0.36
CA ALA A 250 -10.60 13.06 1.69
C ALA A 250 -9.99 12.12 2.75
N ALA A 251 -10.37 10.83 2.74
CA ALA A 251 -9.91 9.86 3.71
C ALA A 251 -8.39 9.62 3.61
N MET A 252 -7.90 9.14 2.47
CA MET A 252 -6.46 8.90 2.27
C MET A 252 -5.65 10.20 2.23
N GLY A 253 -6.18 11.24 1.59
CA GLY A 253 -5.52 12.54 1.48
C GLY A 253 -5.24 13.17 2.85
N THR A 254 -6.14 13.01 3.82
CA THR A 254 -5.91 13.47 5.20
C THR A 254 -4.68 12.81 5.81
N PHE A 255 -4.54 11.48 5.71
CA PHE A 255 -3.37 10.77 6.24
C PHE A 255 -2.07 11.17 5.51
N ALA A 256 -2.12 11.32 4.18
CA ALA A 256 -0.98 11.78 3.39
C ALA A 256 -0.53 13.18 3.84
N LEU A 257 -1.46 14.14 3.95
CA LEU A 257 -1.19 15.52 4.38
C LEU A 257 -0.60 15.55 5.80
N LEU A 258 -1.17 14.79 6.75
CA LEU A 258 -0.67 14.72 8.12
C LEU A 258 0.76 14.14 8.18
N ALA A 259 1.07 13.13 7.36
CA ALA A 259 2.40 12.54 7.28
C ALA A 259 3.45 13.54 6.74
N TRP A 260 3.07 14.41 5.80
CA TRP A 260 3.96 15.43 5.23
C TRP A 260 4.09 16.70 6.08
N ARG A 261 3.09 17.05 6.91
CA ARG A 261 3.04 18.28 7.73
C ARG A 261 4.28 18.53 8.58
N ARG A 262 4.95 17.48 9.08
CA ARG A 262 6.17 17.62 9.90
C ARG A 262 7.42 17.96 9.09
N ARG A 263 7.45 17.65 7.78
CA ARG A 263 8.57 17.99 6.89
C ARG A 263 8.60 19.48 6.56
N TRP A 264 7.43 20.14 6.53
CA TRP A 264 7.32 21.57 6.24
C TRP A 264 7.64 22.47 7.45
N ARG A 265 7.76 21.89 8.65
CA ARG A 265 8.05 22.62 9.90
C ARG A 265 9.53 22.58 10.31
N ARG A 266 10.38 21.95 9.51
CA ARG A 266 11.83 21.86 9.68
C ARG A 266 12.49 22.56 8.51
#